data_AF-A0A9P9ZDB8-F1
#
_entry.id   AF-A0A9P9ZDB8-F1
#
_cell.length_a   1.000
_cell.length_b   1.000
_cell.length_c   1.000
_cell.angle_alpha   90.00
_cell.angle_beta   90.00
_cell.angle_gamma   90.00
#
_symmetry.space_group_name_H-M   'P 1'
#
loop_
_entity.id
_entity.type
_entity.pdbx_description
1 polymer ?
#
loop_
_entity_poly.entity_id
_entity_poly.type
_entity_poly.pdbx_seq_one_letter_code
_entity_poly.pdbx_strand_id
1 'polypeptide(L)'
;MKLTPIKIRGRHGRKQPWQPPNPERFKRKHLDGDDGDEEFDEETGVIPSQVDQNGVRRRRRVKTRKPAAPIEQLPPEILERIFSMSENLNFPRSSLRIGYMLSARTFLLQLIVDAFSPTWDMWFGCPRKDIQSYRGYEKDDERMPGNPDFQTAILSSKWLTLSLILHAQQVWIRRQQNGSSISASRPFIHTENWLTLGPTERMELDRHLIQGPGPDEIQDYTMDDIQDSYPHRPHHRLHFDGEFFGDSSGRGSSSSSSQSNNNKLDMEICFKADWEWFTLILNKFDPYGALYSRENRALRTGYWDIHPATKIPNHLLANPVASWDSVKLLYWLVRGGATLSREQTWELTKLGYERLMSHPDGPSKPYIPPNPQSPEEERSQEYEREQMSLAVLRLFSTLRVFCPGHWPTYLMMEKMEEVSRERQTRTKYSDSQKPGYELWKCAQMVLRHWMMQRYEERGERVDV
;
A
#
# COMPACT_ATOMS: atom_id res chain seq x y z
N MET A 1 -21.25 24.36 -57.95
CA MET A 1 -21.10 24.28 -56.47
C MET A 1 -19.96 25.20 -56.06
N LYS A 2 -20.21 26.23 -55.24
CA LYS A 2 -19.20 27.19 -54.79
C LYS A 2 -18.47 26.62 -53.57
N LEU A 3 -17.21 26.25 -53.75
CA LEU A 3 -16.35 25.77 -52.65
C LEU A 3 -15.87 26.96 -51.82
N THR A 4 -16.00 26.83 -50.49
CA THR A 4 -15.52 27.81 -49.52
C THR A 4 -13.99 27.83 -49.48
N PRO A 5 -13.34 29.01 -49.55
CA PRO A 5 -11.89 29.09 -49.55
C PRO A 5 -11.32 28.83 -48.15
N ILE A 6 -10.41 27.87 -48.06
CA ILE A 6 -9.65 27.56 -46.84
C ILE A 6 -8.60 28.66 -46.64
N LYS A 7 -8.74 29.40 -45.54
CA LYS A 7 -7.86 30.50 -45.16
C LYS A 7 -6.58 29.93 -44.54
N ILE A 8 -5.50 29.83 -45.33
CA ILE A 8 -4.18 29.41 -44.83
C ILE A 8 -3.63 30.51 -43.92
N ARG A 9 -3.51 30.21 -42.63
CA ARG A 9 -3.00 31.12 -41.60
C ARG A 9 -1.50 31.35 -41.84
N GLY A 10 -1.12 32.62 -41.96
CA GLY A 10 0.18 33.07 -42.46
C GLY A 10 1.40 32.49 -41.74
N ARG A 11 2.47 32.35 -42.53
CA ARG A 11 3.86 32.11 -42.15
C ARG A 11 4.22 32.94 -40.90
N HIS A 12 4.33 32.28 -39.76
CA HIS A 12 5.08 32.83 -38.64
C HIS A 12 6.55 32.91 -39.04
N GLY A 13 7.15 34.09 -38.81
CA GLY A 13 8.54 34.37 -39.11
C GLY A 13 9.46 33.29 -38.54
N ARG A 14 10.54 33.01 -39.27
CA ARG A 14 11.58 32.05 -38.89
C ARG A 14 11.91 32.20 -37.41
N LYS A 15 11.64 31.15 -36.62
CA LYS A 15 12.14 31.05 -35.25
C LYS A 15 13.66 31.15 -35.34
N GLN A 16 14.23 32.15 -34.66
CA GLN A 16 15.68 32.26 -34.50
C GLN A 16 16.21 30.91 -34.00
N PRO A 17 17.29 30.35 -34.59
CA PRO A 17 17.90 29.14 -34.08
C PRO A 17 18.29 29.37 -32.62
N TRP A 18 17.92 28.42 -31.76
CA TRP A 18 18.23 28.47 -30.34
C TRP A 18 19.75 28.59 -30.18
N GLN A 19 20.21 29.69 -29.57
CA GLN A 19 21.58 29.85 -29.16
C GLN A 19 21.70 29.46 -27.68
N PRO A 20 22.59 28.52 -27.31
CA PRO A 20 22.84 28.21 -25.92
C PRO A 20 23.31 29.47 -25.18
N PRO A 21 22.92 29.66 -23.91
CA PRO A 21 23.32 30.82 -23.12
C PRO A 21 24.84 30.88 -23.02
N ASN A 22 25.41 32.02 -23.41
CA ASN A 22 26.84 32.27 -23.43
C ASN A 22 27.46 32.04 -22.03
N PRO A 23 28.34 31.04 -21.83
CA PRO A 23 28.91 30.69 -20.52
C PRO A 23 29.80 31.80 -19.93
N GLU A 24 30.30 32.71 -20.76
CA GLU A 24 31.07 33.89 -20.32
C GLU A 24 30.26 34.84 -19.43
N ARG A 25 28.92 34.84 -19.56
CA ARG A 25 28.06 35.78 -18.81
C ARG A 25 27.96 35.43 -17.32
N PHE A 26 28.26 34.20 -16.94
CA PHE A 26 28.28 33.78 -15.52
C PHE A 26 29.62 34.08 -14.84
N LYS A 27 30.73 34.22 -15.59
CA LYS A 27 32.06 34.48 -15.01
C LYS A 27 32.27 35.93 -14.58
N ARG A 28 31.57 36.89 -15.20
CA ARG A 28 31.72 38.33 -14.85
C ARG A 28 31.07 38.75 -13.52
N LYS A 29 30.36 37.86 -12.82
CA LYS A 29 29.77 38.20 -11.52
C LYS A 29 30.63 37.85 -10.30
N HIS A 30 31.81 37.26 -10.51
CA HIS A 30 32.65 36.78 -9.41
C HIS A 30 34.06 37.37 -9.35
N LEU A 31 34.40 38.33 -10.23
CA LEU A 31 35.78 38.82 -10.36
C LEU A 31 35.97 40.33 -10.19
N ASP A 32 34.91 41.11 -9.99
CA ASP A 32 35.06 42.50 -9.55
C ASP A 32 34.91 42.51 -8.03
N GLY A 33 36.04 42.30 -7.36
CA GLY A 33 36.21 42.61 -5.95
C GLY A 33 36.19 44.12 -5.77
N ASP A 34 35.31 44.58 -4.89
CA ASP A 34 35.31 45.93 -4.38
C ASP A 34 35.26 45.80 -2.86
N ASP A 35 36.45 45.84 -2.25
CA ASP A 35 36.67 45.95 -0.81
C ASP A 35 36.32 47.39 -0.38
N GLY A 36 35.04 47.73 -0.46
CA GLY A 36 34.48 49.00 0.01
C GLY A 36 33.62 48.75 1.23
N ASP A 37 34.06 49.26 2.38
CA ASP A 37 33.31 49.35 3.63
C ASP A 37 32.03 50.19 3.43
N GLU A 38 30.96 49.58 2.93
CA GLU A 38 29.62 50.16 2.94
C GLU A 38 28.87 49.71 4.19
N GLU A 39 28.86 50.62 5.15
CA GLU A 39 28.02 50.71 6.34
C GLU A 39 26.58 50.25 6.01
N PHE A 40 26.20 49.11 6.62
CA PHE A 40 24.89 48.50 6.49
C PHE A 40 23.88 49.31 7.30
N ASP A 41 23.20 50.25 6.64
CA ASP A 41 22.12 51.05 7.23
C ASP A 41 20.88 50.14 7.44
N GLU A 42 20.74 49.63 8.67
CA GLU A 42 19.78 48.61 9.09
C GLU A 42 18.31 49.07 9.01
N GLU A 43 18.06 50.35 8.72
CA GLU A 43 16.73 50.96 8.83
C GLU A 43 15.88 50.88 7.55
N THR A 44 16.43 50.53 6.38
CA THR A 44 15.61 50.50 5.14
C THR A 44 15.61 49.21 4.32
N GLY A 45 16.51 48.25 4.51
CA GLY A 45 16.37 46.89 3.95
C GLY A 45 16.04 46.78 2.45
N VAL A 46 16.41 47.76 1.61
CA VAL A 46 16.13 47.74 0.17
C VAL A 46 17.42 47.56 -0.63
N ILE A 47 17.56 46.40 -1.27
CA ILE A 47 18.65 46.07 -2.20
C ILE A 47 18.66 47.04 -3.41
N PRO A 48 19.72 47.83 -3.63
CA PRO A 48 19.81 48.79 -4.73
C PRO A 48 20.29 48.12 -6.02
N SER A 49 19.40 47.42 -6.73
CA SER A 49 19.76 46.82 -8.04
C SER A 49 18.71 47.02 -9.15
N GLN A 50 17.62 47.76 -8.91
CA GLN A 50 16.56 47.95 -9.91
C GLN A 50 16.10 49.39 -10.07
N VAL A 51 17.04 50.30 -10.24
CA VAL A 51 16.76 51.67 -10.72
C VAL A 51 17.42 51.81 -12.08
N ASP A 52 16.62 52.05 -13.12
CA ASP A 52 17.15 52.44 -14.42
C ASP A 52 17.66 53.89 -14.37
N GLN A 53 18.52 54.27 -15.33
CA GLN A 53 19.26 55.55 -15.35
C GLN A 53 18.38 56.82 -15.32
N ASN A 54 17.05 56.68 -15.38
CA ASN A 54 16.08 57.77 -15.32
C ASN A 54 15.39 57.89 -13.95
N GLY A 55 15.79 57.12 -12.94
CA GLY A 55 15.22 57.20 -11.59
C GLY A 55 13.78 56.69 -11.45
N VAL A 56 13.20 56.07 -12.50
CA VAL A 56 11.81 55.61 -12.48
C VAL A 56 11.79 54.15 -12.08
N ARG A 57 11.55 53.87 -10.78
CA ARG A 57 11.27 52.51 -10.28
C ARG A 57 10.32 51.80 -11.25
N ARG A 58 10.83 50.79 -11.98
CA ARG A 58 9.99 49.92 -12.81
C ARG A 58 8.97 49.27 -11.90
N ARG A 59 7.75 49.84 -11.86
CA ARG A 59 6.60 49.21 -11.22
C ARG A 59 6.49 47.83 -11.82
N ARG A 60 6.83 46.79 -11.04
CA ARG A 60 6.59 45.39 -11.41
C ARG A 60 5.17 45.35 -11.93
N ARG A 61 5.02 45.12 -13.24
CA ARG A 61 3.73 45.07 -13.90
C ARG A 61 2.94 44.00 -13.17
N VAL A 62 2.03 44.41 -12.28
CA VAL A 62 1.15 43.53 -11.55
C VAL A 62 0.37 42.81 -12.62
N LYS A 63 0.76 41.56 -12.92
CA LYS A 63 0.03 40.72 -13.86
C LYS A 63 -1.38 40.65 -13.30
N THR A 64 -2.31 41.30 -13.98
CA THR A 64 -3.73 41.26 -13.63
C THR A 64 -4.10 39.79 -13.54
N ARG A 65 -4.46 39.34 -12.33
CA ARG A 65 -4.87 37.96 -12.09
C ARG A 65 -6.04 37.70 -13.03
N LYS A 66 -5.92 36.67 -13.88
CA LYS A 66 -7.03 36.26 -14.74
C LYS A 66 -8.24 35.99 -13.84
N PRO A 67 -9.45 36.43 -14.22
CA PRO A 67 -10.64 36.12 -13.45
C PRO A 67 -10.77 34.60 -13.32
N ALA A 68 -11.14 34.15 -12.12
CA ALA A 68 -11.36 32.74 -11.82
C ALA A 68 -12.40 32.16 -12.79
N ALA A 69 -12.18 30.94 -13.27
CA ALA A 69 -13.16 30.28 -14.14
C ALA A 69 -14.51 30.14 -13.39
N PRO A 70 -15.67 30.12 -14.07
CA PRO A 70 -16.98 30.06 -13.41
C PRO A 70 -17.11 28.91 -12.41
N ILE A 71 -16.51 27.76 -12.72
CA ILE A 71 -16.49 26.59 -11.85
C ILE A 71 -15.67 26.79 -10.56
N GLU A 72 -14.62 27.61 -10.59
CA GLU A 72 -13.80 27.94 -9.42
C GLU A 72 -14.46 28.94 -8.47
N GLN A 73 -15.59 29.53 -8.89
CA GLN A 73 -16.39 30.45 -8.09
C GLN A 73 -17.49 29.72 -7.30
N LEU A 74 -17.69 28.43 -7.55
CA LEU A 74 -18.66 27.63 -6.83
C LEU A 74 -18.24 27.41 -5.36
N PRO A 75 -19.21 27.33 -4.43
CA PRO A 75 -18.94 26.92 -3.06
C PRO A 75 -18.28 25.53 -2.99
N PRO A 76 -17.44 25.27 -1.96
CA PRO A 76 -16.76 23.99 -1.82
C PRO A 76 -17.74 22.82 -1.77
N GLU A 77 -18.90 22.97 -1.13
CA GLU A 77 -19.91 21.91 -0.99
C GLU A 77 -20.45 21.44 -2.35
N ILE A 78 -20.59 22.37 -3.30
CA ILE A 78 -21.03 22.05 -4.67
C ILE A 78 -19.90 21.35 -5.43
N LEU A 79 -18.65 21.80 -5.25
CA LEU A 79 -17.48 21.16 -5.86
C LEU A 79 -17.28 19.73 -5.33
N GLU A 80 -17.47 19.52 -4.03
CA GLU A 80 -17.41 18.22 -3.37
C GLU A 80 -18.48 17.28 -3.94
N ARG A 81 -19.72 17.77 -4.14
CA ARG A 81 -20.81 16.97 -4.71
C ARG A 81 -20.57 16.64 -6.19
N ILE A 82 -20.12 17.61 -6.99
CA ILE A 82 -19.73 17.35 -8.39
C ILE A 82 -18.65 16.28 -8.44
N PHE A 83 -17.63 16.40 -7.58
CA PHE A 83 -16.55 15.44 -7.53
C PHE A 83 -17.02 14.05 -7.11
N SER A 84 -17.77 13.94 -6.02
CA SER A 84 -18.35 12.69 -5.52
C SER A 84 -19.20 11.99 -6.59
N MET A 85 -20.02 12.74 -7.34
CA MET A 85 -20.81 12.18 -8.43
C MET A 85 -19.97 11.76 -9.65
N SER A 86 -18.83 12.42 -9.88
CA SER A 86 -17.98 12.17 -11.05
C SER A 86 -16.94 11.07 -10.85
N GLU A 87 -16.59 10.77 -9.59
CA GLU A 87 -15.49 9.88 -9.17
C GLU A 87 -14.14 10.14 -9.88
N ASN A 88 -13.95 11.35 -10.44
CA ASN A 88 -12.82 11.65 -11.30
C ASN A 88 -11.74 12.47 -10.60
N LEU A 89 -10.66 11.82 -10.18
CA LEU A 89 -9.50 12.46 -9.53
C LEU A 89 -8.77 13.51 -10.38
N ASN A 90 -9.07 13.61 -11.68
CA ASN A 90 -8.53 14.70 -12.51
C ASN A 90 -9.21 16.03 -12.24
N PHE A 91 -10.41 16.04 -11.63
CA PHE A 91 -11.14 17.27 -11.34
C PHE A 91 -10.39 18.19 -10.34
N PRO A 92 -9.92 17.72 -9.17
CA PRO A 92 -9.06 18.52 -8.28
C PRO A 92 -7.75 18.96 -8.95
N ARG A 93 -7.25 18.20 -9.94
CA ARG A 93 -6.01 18.50 -10.68
C ARG A 93 -6.20 19.56 -11.76
N SER A 94 -7.44 19.81 -12.18
CA SER A 94 -7.75 20.78 -13.24
C SER A 94 -7.46 22.23 -12.85
N SER A 95 -7.49 22.54 -11.55
CA SER A 95 -7.17 23.87 -11.01
C SER A 95 -6.58 23.76 -9.61
N LEU A 96 -5.51 24.51 -9.33
CA LEU A 96 -4.91 24.59 -8.00
C LEU A 96 -5.90 25.11 -6.95
N ARG A 97 -6.83 25.98 -7.35
CA ARG A 97 -7.84 26.52 -6.43
C ARG A 97 -8.87 25.47 -6.05
N ILE A 98 -9.36 24.71 -7.03
CA ILE A 98 -10.28 23.58 -6.79
C ILE A 98 -9.57 22.52 -5.95
N GLY A 99 -8.34 22.16 -6.32
CA GLY A 99 -7.53 21.21 -5.56
C GLY A 99 -7.32 21.63 -4.10
N TYR A 100 -7.07 22.92 -3.85
CA TYR A 100 -6.96 23.45 -2.49
C TYR A 100 -8.29 23.33 -1.73
N MET A 101 -9.41 23.72 -2.34
CA MET A 101 -10.74 23.63 -1.71
C MET A 101 -11.11 22.17 -1.37
N LEU A 102 -10.74 21.21 -2.23
CA LEU A 102 -10.97 19.79 -2.05
C LEU A 102 -9.84 19.06 -1.29
N SER A 103 -8.87 19.78 -0.73
CA SER A 103 -7.77 19.19 0.05
C SER A 103 -8.08 19.04 1.54
N ALA A 104 -9.29 19.45 1.98
CA ALA A 104 -9.72 19.34 3.36
C ALA A 104 -9.65 17.87 3.83
N ARG A 105 -9.01 17.63 4.98
CA ARG A 105 -8.83 16.28 5.52
C ARG A 105 -10.15 15.53 5.70
N THR A 106 -11.19 16.23 6.15
CA THR A 106 -12.55 15.69 6.31
C THR A 106 -13.12 15.16 5.00
N PHE A 107 -12.94 15.92 3.92
CA PHE A 107 -13.36 15.51 2.58
C PHE A 107 -12.53 14.34 2.05
N LEU A 108 -11.21 14.34 2.24
CA LEU A 108 -10.36 13.22 1.82
C LEU A 108 -10.72 11.92 2.58
N LEU A 109 -11.05 12.01 3.87
CA LEU A 109 -11.57 10.86 4.63
C LEU A 109 -12.90 10.37 4.04
N GLN A 110 -13.82 11.29 3.77
CA GLN A 110 -15.11 10.98 3.17
C GLN A 110 -14.93 10.28 1.81
N LEU A 111 -14.02 10.79 0.99
CA LEU A 111 -13.68 10.23 -0.31
C LEU A 111 -13.18 8.79 -0.23
N ILE A 112 -12.32 8.49 0.74
CA ILE A 112 -11.84 7.12 0.98
C ILE A 112 -13.00 6.25 1.46
N VAL A 113 -13.83 6.74 2.39
CA VAL A 113 -15.01 6.00 2.84
C VAL A 113 -15.92 5.69 1.66
N ASP A 114 -16.23 6.65 0.79
CA ASP A 114 -17.14 6.44 -0.35
C ASP A 114 -16.57 5.44 -1.37
N ALA A 115 -15.25 5.44 -1.58
CA ALA A 115 -14.60 4.52 -2.51
C ALA A 115 -14.53 3.08 -2.02
N PHE A 116 -14.37 2.88 -0.70
CA PHE A 116 -14.14 1.57 -0.11
C PHE A 116 -15.35 1.02 0.64
N SER A 117 -16.31 1.85 1.05
CA SER A 117 -17.47 1.39 1.82
C SER A 117 -18.27 0.31 1.10
N PRO A 118 -18.50 0.34 -0.23
CA PRO A 118 -19.23 -0.75 -0.86
C PRO A 118 -18.54 -2.12 -0.67
N THR A 119 -17.21 -2.14 -0.73
CA THR A 119 -16.41 -3.35 -0.47
C THR A 119 -16.43 -3.71 1.01
N TRP A 120 -16.23 -2.74 1.90
CA TRP A 120 -16.20 -2.96 3.34
C TRP A 120 -17.55 -3.43 3.89
N ASP A 121 -18.65 -2.87 3.42
CA ASP A 121 -20.02 -3.23 3.82
C ASP A 121 -20.31 -4.71 3.60
N MET A 122 -19.72 -5.31 2.57
CA MET A 122 -19.94 -6.71 2.25
C MET A 122 -18.91 -7.65 2.88
N TRP A 123 -17.65 -7.23 2.98
CA TRP A 123 -16.52 -8.14 3.16
C TRP A 123 -15.49 -7.74 4.22
N PHE A 124 -15.65 -6.60 4.88
CA PHE A 124 -14.67 -6.14 5.86
C PHE A 124 -14.45 -7.19 6.96
N GLY A 125 -13.18 -7.57 7.16
CA GLY A 125 -12.81 -8.56 8.17
C GLY A 125 -13.20 -10.01 7.84
N CYS A 126 -13.73 -10.30 6.65
CA CYS A 126 -13.98 -11.67 6.20
C CYS A 126 -12.68 -12.31 5.68
N PRO A 127 -12.19 -13.42 6.28
CA PRO A 127 -11.04 -14.14 5.76
C PRO A 127 -11.36 -14.76 4.39
N ARG A 128 -10.40 -14.76 3.46
CA ARG A 128 -10.63 -15.29 2.09
C ARG A 128 -10.98 -16.77 2.05
N LYS A 129 -10.44 -17.55 2.99
CA LYS A 129 -10.72 -18.99 3.10
C LYS A 129 -12.19 -19.29 3.41
N ASP A 130 -12.87 -18.38 4.09
CA ASP A 130 -14.23 -18.60 4.58
C ASP A 130 -15.28 -18.19 3.55
N ILE A 131 -14.88 -17.43 2.52
CA ILE A 131 -15.75 -17.09 1.40
C ILE A 131 -15.75 -18.26 0.42
N GLN A 132 -16.71 -19.16 0.60
CA GLN A 132 -17.07 -20.20 -0.37
C GLN A 132 -18.41 -19.87 -1.02
N SER A 133 -18.64 -18.59 -1.37
CA SER A 133 -19.94 -18.16 -1.89
C SER A 133 -20.34 -18.93 -3.16
N TYR A 134 -19.40 -19.13 -4.09
CA TYR A 134 -19.57 -19.98 -5.27
C TYR A 134 -18.23 -20.24 -5.98
N ARG A 135 -18.18 -21.28 -6.82
CA ARG A 135 -16.98 -21.60 -7.61
C ARG A 135 -16.63 -20.46 -8.57
N GLY A 136 -15.43 -19.91 -8.46
CA GLY A 136 -14.93 -18.88 -9.38
C GLY A 136 -15.23 -17.44 -8.96
N TYR A 137 -15.75 -17.21 -7.75
CA TYR A 137 -16.00 -15.86 -7.23
C TYR A 137 -14.77 -14.94 -7.27
N GLU A 138 -13.57 -15.49 -7.15
CA GLU A 138 -12.31 -14.75 -7.26
C GLU A 138 -12.07 -14.12 -8.65
N LYS A 139 -12.84 -14.55 -9.66
CA LYS A 139 -12.79 -14.06 -11.03
C LYS A 139 -14.03 -13.26 -11.41
N ASP A 140 -15.01 -13.19 -10.52
CA ASP A 140 -16.29 -12.51 -10.76
C ASP A 140 -16.22 -11.10 -10.19
N ASP A 141 -15.45 -10.26 -10.89
CA ASP A 141 -15.27 -8.85 -10.56
C ASP A 141 -16.60 -8.08 -10.61
N GLU A 142 -17.60 -8.55 -11.37
CA GLU A 142 -18.89 -7.86 -11.53
C GLU A 142 -19.78 -7.95 -10.29
N ARG A 143 -19.65 -9.05 -9.51
CA ARG A 143 -20.44 -9.24 -8.29
C ARG A 143 -19.79 -8.65 -7.05
N MET A 144 -18.52 -8.27 -7.13
CA MET A 144 -17.84 -7.64 -6.01
C MET A 144 -18.23 -6.16 -5.93
N PRO A 145 -18.75 -5.69 -4.79
CA PRO A 145 -19.17 -4.31 -4.66
C PRO A 145 -17.96 -3.37 -4.59
N GLY A 146 -18.12 -2.19 -5.18
CA GLY A 146 -17.11 -1.14 -5.23
C GLY A 146 -16.58 -0.91 -6.63
N ASN A 147 -15.96 0.25 -6.84
CA ASN A 147 -15.34 0.61 -8.11
C ASN A 147 -13.82 0.41 -8.02
N PRO A 148 -13.24 -0.64 -8.64
CA PRO A 148 -11.81 -0.93 -8.53
C PRO A 148 -10.94 0.15 -9.16
N ASP A 149 -11.40 0.81 -10.23
CA ASP A 149 -10.66 1.90 -10.87
C ASP A 149 -10.59 3.12 -9.94
N PHE A 150 -11.68 3.41 -9.23
CA PHE A 150 -11.71 4.51 -8.28
C PHE A 150 -10.85 4.24 -7.04
N GLN A 151 -10.92 3.02 -6.47
CA GLN A 151 -10.02 2.59 -5.40
C GLN A 151 -8.55 2.69 -5.85
N THR A 152 -8.24 2.20 -7.05
CA THR A 152 -6.89 2.28 -7.65
C THR A 152 -6.41 3.72 -7.77
N ALA A 153 -7.28 4.61 -8.23
CA ALA A 153 -6.95 6.02 -8.43
C ALA A 153 -6.65 6.71 -7.07
N ILE A 154 -7.44 6.41 -6.03
CA ILE A 154 -7.22 6.94 -4.67
C ILE A 154 -5.90 6.40 -4.11
N LEU A 155 -5.66 5.09 -4.20
CA LEU A 155 -4.41 4.46 -3.74
C LEU A 155 -3.17 5.03 -4.45
N SER A 156 -3.32 5.42 -5.72
CA SER A 156 -2.24 6.00 -6.52
C SER A 156 -2.00 7.50 -6.22
N SER A 157 -2.80 8.12 -5.37
CA SER A 157 -2.70 9.53 -5.06
C SER A 157 -1.60 9.83 -4.05
N LYS A 158 -0.75 10.83 -4.34
CA LYS A 158 0.40 11.20 -3.49
C LYS A 158 0.03 11.72 -2.10
N TRP A 159 -1.20 12.17 -1.91
CA TRP A 159 -1.70 12.68 -0.63
C TRP A 159 -2.22 11.56 0.28
N LEU A 160 -2.42 10.35 -0.26
CA LEU A 160 -2.91 9.24 0.55
C LEU A 160 -1.78 8.73 1.44
N THR A 161 -2.07 8.63 2.73
CA THR A 161 -1.19 8.02 3.73
C THR A 161 -1.89 6.85 4.39
N LEU A 162 -1.12 5.93 4.96
CA LEU A 162 -1.67 4.82 5.75
C LEU A 162 -2.57 5.33 6.90
N SER A 163 -2.12 6.35 7.62
CA SER A 163 -2.90 6.95 8.72
C SER A 163 -4.25 7.50 8.26
N LEU A 164 -4.34 8.01 7.02
CA LEU A 164 -5.59 8.52 6.46
C LEU A 164 -6.56 7.38 6.14
N ILE A 165 -6.07 6.26 5.60
CA ILE A 165 -6.92 5.10 5.27
C ILE A 165 -7.43 4.37 6.52
N LEU A 166 -6.59 4.22 7.56
CA LEU A 166 -6.99 3.63 8.84
C LEU A 166 -8.03 4.50 9.55
N HIS A 167 -7.85 5.83 9.48
CA HIS A 167 -8.84 6.75 10.03
C HIS A 167 -10.16 6.73 9.23
N ALA A 168 -10.11 6.58 7.91
CA ALA A 168 -11.31 6.39 7.10
C ALA A 168 -12.05 5.10 7.47
N GLN A 169 -11.33 3.97 7.64
CA GLN A 169 -11.89 2.72 8.15
C GLN A 169 -12.57 2.93 9.51
N GLN A 170 -11.90 3.62 10.43
CA GLN A 170 -12.46 3.94 11.74
C GLN A 170 -13.75 4.77 11.67
N VAL A 171 -13.80 5.78 10.78
CA VAL A 171 -14.99 6.61 10.55
C VAL A 171 -16.13 5.76 9.98
N TRP A 172 -15.84 4.89 9.01
CA TRP A 172 -16.82 3.97 8.43
C TRP A 172 -17.41 3.02 9.49
N ILE A 173 -16.58 2.38 10.32
CA ILE A 173 -17.04 1.50 11.42
C ILE A 173 -17.99 2.25 12.36
N ARG A 174 -17.64 3.47 12.77
CA ARG A 174 -18.50 4.27 13.67
C ARG A 174 -19.83 4.65 13.02
N ARG A 175 -19.86 4.88 11.71
CA ARG A 175 -21.11 5.13 10.97
C ARG A 175 -22.00 3.90 10.97
N GLN A 176 -21.43 2.72 10.75
CA GLN A 176 -22.19 1.48 10.79
C GLN A 176 -22.77 1.19 12.18
N GLN A 177 -22.02 1.49 13.25
CA GLN A 177 -22.49 1.36 14.64
C GLN A 177 -23.65 2.32 14.98
N ASN A 178 -23.62 3.54 14.45
CA ASN A 178 -24.65 4.55 14.73
C ASN A 178 -25.88 4.44 13.82
N GLY A 179 -25.75 3.75 12.67
CA GLY A 179 -26.68 3.86 11.55
C GLY A 179 -27.81 2.84 11.49
N SER A 180 -27.72 1.65 12.11
CA SER A 180 -28.80 0.64 11.92
C SER A 180 -28.82 -0.56 12.87
N SER A 181 -30.01 -0.77 13.46
CA SER A 181 -30.52 -2.01 14.07
C SER A 181 -30.65 -3.22 13.12
N ILE A 182 -30.27 -3.11 11.84
CA ILE A 182 -30.48 -4.17 10.83
C ILE A 182 -29.17 -4.87 10.43
N SER A 183 -28.01 -4.22 10.59
CA SER A 183 -26.68 -4.85 10.36
C SER A 183 -25.90 -5.15 11.64
N ALA A 184 -26.53 -4.98 12.81
CA ALA A 184 -25.97 -5.37 14.11
C ALA A 184 -25.76 -6.91 14.24
N SER A 185 -26.28 -7.71 13.31
CA SER A 185 -26.14 -9.17 13.30
C SER A 185 -24.95 -9.72 12.53
N ARG A 186 -24.08 -8.85 11.98
CA ARG A 186 -22.71 -9.27 11.67
C ARG A 186 -21.83 -8.72 12.78
N PRO A 187 -21.65 -9.45 13.90
CA PRO A 187 -20.55 -9.09 14.78
C PRO A 187 -19.31 -9.06 13.88
N PHE A 188 -18.42 -8.12 14.14
CA PHE A 188 -17.09 -8.16 13.56
C PHE A 188 -16.33 -9.33 14.21
N ILE A 189 -16.82 -10.56 14.00
CA ILE A 189 -16.49 -11.78 14.74
C ILE A 189 -14.98 -12.00 14.72
N HIS A 190 -14.33 -11.58 13.63
CA HIS A 190 -12.88 -11.64 13.57
C HIS A 190 -12.18 -10.48 14.27
N THR A 191 -12.55 -9.20 14.15
CA THR A 191 -11.73 -8.15 14.79
C THR A 191 -11.84 -8.12 16.31
N GLU A 192 -13.01 -8.42 16.89
CA GLU A 192 -13.16 -8.45 18.36
C GLU A 192 -12.46 -9.66 18.99
N ASN A 193 -12.62 -10.86 18.41
CA ASN A 193 -11.86 -12.03 18.86
C ASN A 193 -10.37 -11.90 18.54
N TRP A 194 -10.00 -11.31 17.41
CA TRP A 194 -8.58 -11.11 17.06
C TRP A 194 -7.87 -10.15 18.02
N LEU A 195 -8.56 -9.10 18.49
CA LEU A 195 -8.00 -8.19 19.48
C LEU A 195 -7.91 -8.79 20.89
N THR A 196 -8.84 -9.67 21.27
CA THR A 196 -8.83 -10.31 22.59
C THR A 196 -7.91 -11.52 22.65
N LEU A 197 -7.67 -12.19 21.52
CA LEU A 197 -6.78 -13.34 21.44
C LEU A 197 -5.31 -12.90 21.36
N GLY A 198 -4.48 -13.45 22.24
CA GLY A 198 -3.03 -13.28 22.21
C GLY A 198 -2.41 -13.89 20.92
N PRO A 199 -1.17 -13.53 20.56
CA PRO A 199 -0.51 -14.03 19.35
C PRO A 199 -0.53 -15.57 19.19
N THR A 200 -0.50 -16.30 20.31
CA THR A 200 -0.54 -17.76 20.36
C THR A 200 -1.96 -18.31 20.11
N GLU A 201 -2.97 -17.68 20.69
CA GLU A 201 -4.38 -18.06 20.51
C GLU A 201 -4.86 -17.75 19.10
N ARG A 202 -4.34 -16.69 18.47
CA ARG A 202 -4.52 -16.42 17.03
C ARG A 202 -3.96 -17.55 16.17
N MET A 203 -2.77 -18.07 16.51
CA MET A 203 -2.19 -19.23 15.82
C MET A 203 -2.96 -20.53 16.07
N GLU A 204 -3.58 -20.70 17.23
CA GLU A 204 -4.41 -21.88 17.56
C GLU A 204 -5.78 -21.85 16.90
N LEU A 205 -6.43 -20.69 16.83
CA LEU A 205 -7.67 -20.50 16.07
C LEU A 205 -7.43 -20.80 14.58
N ASP A 206 -6.31 -20.34 14.04
CA ASP A 206 -5.89 -20.72 12.68
C ASP A 206 -5.54 -22.21 12.60
N ARG A 207 -4.88 -22.81 13.61
CA ARG A 207 -4.54 -24.25 13.63
C ARG A 207 -5.80 -25.13 13.52
N HIS A 208 -6.87 -24.81 14.24
CA HIS A 208 -8.13 -25.56 14.19
C HIS A 208 -8.88 -25.35 12.87
N LEU A 209 -8.90 -24.13 12.32
CA LEU A 209 -9.45 -23.86 11.00
C LEU A 209 -8.62 -24.48 9.86
N ILE A 210 -7.34 -24.78 10.09
CA ILE A 210 -6.41 -25.36 9.11
C ILE A 210 -6.48 -26.88 9.05
N GLN A 211 -6.89 -27.56 10.12
CA GLN A 211 -6.89 -29.02 10.17
C GLN A 211 -8.03 -29.66 9.37
N GLY A 212 -9.12 -28.95 9.08
CA GLY A 212 -10.30 -29.53 8.44
C GLY A 212 -10.89 -30.71 9.23
N PRO A 213 -12.03 -31.28 8.82
CA PRO A 213 -12.42 -32.59 9.33
C PRO A 213 -11.31 -33.59 9.05
N GLY A 214 -11.03 -34.48 10.00
CA GLY A 214 -9.99 -35.50 9.83
C GLY A 214 -10.26 -36.35 8.58
N PRO A 215 -9.25 -37.02 8.02
CA PRO A 215 -9.44 -37.93 6.88
C PRO A 215 -10.50 -39.02 7.14
N ASP A 216 -10.83 -39.28 8.41
CA ASP A 216 -11.82 -40.27 8.85
C ASP A 216 -13.26 -39.70 8.92
N GLU A 217 -13.44 -38.38 8.76
CA GLU A 217 -14.73 -37.66 8.79
C GLU A 217 -15.28 -37.32 7.39
N ILE A 218 -14.54 -37.63 6.32
CA ILE A 218 -15.04 -37.51 4.94
C ILE A 218 -15.84 -38.77 4.63
N GLN A 219 -17.13 -38.77 4.99
CA GLN A 219 -18.06 -39.78 4.51
C GLN A 219 -18.18 -39.67 2.98
N ASP A 220 -18.09 -40.80 2.29
CA ASP A 220 -18.28 -40.95 0.84
C ASP A 220 -19.66 -40.41 0.44
N TYR A 221 -19.70 -39.18 -0.09
CA TYR A 221 -20.87 -38.68 -0.80
C TYR A 221 -20.77 -39.13 -2.26
N THR A 222 -21.66 -40.05 -2.65
CA THR A 222 -21.87 -40.43 -4.04
C THR A 222 -22.51 -39.28 -4.84
N MET A 223 -21.97 -39.02 -6.03
CA MET A 223 -22.41 -37.92 -6.92
C MET A 223 -23.90 -37.99 -7.33
N ASP A 224 -24.53 -39.15 -7.17
CA ASP A 224 -25.95 -39.36 -7.51
C ASP A 224 -26.93 -38.82 -6.45
N ASP A 225 -26.45 -38.46 -5.25
CA ASP A 225 -27.29 -37.88 -4.19
C ASP A 225 -27.52 -36.36 -4.35
N ILE A 226 -26.87 -35.72 -5.35
CA ILE A 226 -26.83 -34.26 -5.49
C ILE A 226 -27.90 -33.70 -6.44
N GLN A 227 -28.58 -34.53 -7.25
CA GLN A 227 -29.53 -34.01 -8.25
C GLN A 227 -30.96 -33.78 -7.76
N ASP A 228 -31.42 -34.41 -6.68
CA ASP A 228 -32.83 -34.32 -6.26
C ASP A 228 -33.09 -33.59 -4.92
N SER A 229 -32.06 -32.95 -4.34
CA SER A 229 -32.16 -32.33 -3.00
C SER A 229 -31.80 -30.84 -2.97
N TYR A 230 -32.30 -30.02 -3.88
CA TYR A 230 -32.30 -28.56 -3.69
C TYR A 230 -33.70 -27.96 -3.89
N PRO A 231 -34.66 -28.18 -2.97
CA PRO A 231 -35.67 -27.16 -2.75
C PRO A 231 -35.00 -25.96 -2.10
N HIS A 232 -35.25 -24.75 -2.62
CA HIS A 232 -34.80 -23.47 -2.07
C HIS A 232 -34.84 -23.45 -0.53
N ARG A 233 -33.68 -23.68 0.11
CA ARG A 233 -33.47 -23.40 1.53
C ARG A 233 -32.56 -22.18 1.66
N PRO A 234 -32.97 -21.16 2.43
CA PRO A 234 -32.12 -20.01 2.70
C PRO A 234 -30.90 -20.48 3.50
N HIS A 235 -29.74 -19.94 3.14
CA HIS A 235 -28.44 -20.27 3.73
C HIS A 235 -28.51 -20.41 5.25
N HIS A 236 -27.94 -21.50 5.76
CA HIS A 236 -27.79 -21.79 7.18
C HIS A 236 -27.15 -20.60 7.90
N ARG A 237 -28.00 -19.88 8.64
CA ARG A 237 -27.64 -19.03 9.77
C ARG A 237 -27.07 -19.97 10.83
N LEU A 238 -25.78 -19.84 11.16
CA LEU A 238 -25.25 -20.43 12.39
C LEU A 238 -25.94 -19.72 13.56
N HIS A 239 -27.04 -20.30 14.03
CA HIS A 239 -27.66 -19.93 15.29
C HIS A 239 -26.71 -20.39 16.39
N PHE A 240 -26.04 -19.44 17.03
CA PHE A 240 -25.42 -19.66 18.32
C PHE A 240 -26.53 -19.51 19.36
N ASP A 241 -27.18 -20.63 19.68
CA ASP A 241 -28.14 -20.68 20.78
C ASP A 241 -27.36 -20.70 22.09
N GLY A 242 -26.97 -19.50 22.55
CA GLY A 242 -26.62 -19.30 23.95
C GLY A 242 -27.90 -19.36 24.76
N GLU A 243 -28.18 -20.53 25.37
CA GLU A 243 -29.26 -20.71 26.34
C GLU A 243 -29.11 -19.69 27.48
N PHE A 244 -29.92 -18.64 27.41
CA PHE A 244 -30.09 -17.69 28.50
C PHE A 244 -31.18 -18.25 29.41
N PHE A 245 -30.78 -19.03 30.43
CA PHE A 245 -31.68 -19.44 31.49
C PHE A 245 -32.16 -18.21 32.27
N GLY A 246 -33.43 -17.83 32.09
CA GLY A 246 -34.26 -17.41 33.22
C GLY A 246 -34.59 -18.66 34.04
N ASP A 247 -34.76 -18.65 35.34
CA ASP A 247 -35.26 -17.63 36.24
C ASP A 247 -34.87 -18.06 37.67
N SER A 248 -34.77 -17.13 38.63
CA SER A 248 -35.06 -17.29 40.08
C SER A 248 -34.28 -16.30 40.96
N SER A 249 -34.98 -15.23 41.32
CA SER A 249 -35.03 -14.66 42.68
C SER A 249 -33.75 -14.65 43.54
N GLY A 250 -33.12 -13.48 43.63
CA GLY A 250 -32.11 -13.21 44.66
C GLY A 250 -31.90 -11.71 44.85
N ARG A 251 -32.62 -11.11 45.80
CA ARG A 251 -32.32 -9.78 46.34
C ARG A 251 -30.87 -9.75 46.82
N GLY A 252 -30.07 -8.85 46.27
CA GLY A 252 -28.70 -8.61 46.69
C GLY A 252 -28.17 -7.31 46.12
N SER A 253 -28.59 -6.19 46.70
CA SER A 253 -28.04 -4.87 46.43
C SER A 253 -26.54 -4.85 46.75
N SER A 254 -25.70 -4.95 45.72
CA SER A 254 -24.31 -4.50 45.78
C SER A 254 -23.96 -3.89 44.43
N SER A 255 -23.95 -2.56 44.42
CA SER A 255 -23.53 -1.72 43.31
C SER A 255 -22.02 -1.86 43.13
N SER A 256 -21.58 -2.90 42.43
CA SER A 256 -20.27 -2.92 41.79
C SER A 256 -20.43 -2.25 40.42
N SER A 257 -20.00 -0.99 40.33
CA SER A 257 -19.81 -0.29 39.06
C SER A 257 -18.70 -1.02 38.27
N SER A 258 -19.07 -2.09 37.59
CA SER A 258 -18.24 -2.69 36.56
C SER A 258 -18.18 -1.66 35.45
N GLN A 259 -17.10 -0.88 35.43
CA GLN A 259 -16.68 -0.10 34.28
C GLN A 259 -16.55 -1.10 33.13
N SER A 260 -17.63 -1.24 32.36
CA SER A 260 -17.56 -1.76 31.00
C SER A 260 -16.62 -0.84 30.27
N ASN A 261 -15.33 -1.20 30.27
CA ASN A 261 -14.36 -0.64 29.37
C ASN A 261 -14.86 -0.99 27.98
N ASN A 262 -15.71 -0.11 27.45
CA ASN A 262 -16.06 -0.09 26.04
C ASN A 262 -14.74 0.22 25.33
N ASN A 263 -13.96 -0.85 25.11
CA ASN A 263 -12.74 -0.85 24.32
C ASN A 263 -13.18 -0.47 22.92
N LYS A 264 -13.26 0.84 22.70
CA LYS A 264 -13.63 1.42 21.43
C LYS A 264 -12.58 0.91 20.44
N LEU A 265 -13.02 0.04 19.54
CA LEU A 265 -12.21 -0.53 18.47
C LEU A 265 -11.44 0.61 17.79
N ASP A 266 -10.11 0.58 17.90
CA ASP A 266 -9.19 1.53 17.29
C ASP A 266 -8.41 0.83 16.16
N MET A 267 -8.70 1.23 14.92
CA MET A 267 -8.10 0.63 13.73
C MET A 267 -6.58 0.80 13.66
N GLU A 268 -6.02 1.86 14.24
CA GLU A 268 -4.58 2.08 14.25
C GLU A 268 -3.89 1.10 15.22
N ILE A 269 -4.52 0.83 16.37
CA ILE A 269 -4.05 -0.17 17.33
C ILE A 269 -4.14 -1.58 16.72
N CYS A 270 -5.25 -1.90 16.05
CA CYS A 270 -5.42 -3.19 15.35
C CYS A 270 -4.31 -3.38 14.30
N PHE A 271 -4.12 -2.37 13.45
CA PHE A 271 -3.11 -2.42 12.40
C PHE A 271 -1.70 -2.56 12.99
N LYS A 272 -1.39 -1.83 14.06
CA LYS A 272 -0.09 -1.92 14.73
C LYS A 272 0.16 -3.32 15.28
N ALA A 273 -0.82 -3.92 15.95
CA ALA A 273 -0.70 -5.28 16.46
C ALA A 273 -0.49 -6.31 15.33
N ASP A 274 -1.22 -6.16 14.22
CA ASP A 274 -1.05 -7.00 13.03
C ASP A 274 0.33 -6.84 12.41
N TRP A 275 0.79 -5.60 12.31
CA TRP A 275 2.09 -5.26 11.76
C TRP A 275 3.23 -5.82 12.63
N GLU A 276 3.14 -5.70 13.96
CA GLU A 276 4.09 -6.28 14.91
C GLU A 276 4.12 -7.81 14.84
N TRP A 277 2.96 -8.44 14.68
CA TRP A 277 2.90 -9.87 14.45
C TRP A 277 3.56 -10.28 13.13
N PHE A 278 3.29 -9.53 12.06
CA PHE A 278 3.93 -9.74 10.76
C PHE A 278 5.45 -9.62 10.87
N THR A 279 5.97 -8.57 11.52
CA THR A 279 7.42 -8.40 11.70
C THR A 279 8.04 -9.44 12.62
N LEU A 280 7.33 -9.88 13.66
CA LEU A 280 7.78 -10.99 14.51
C LEU A 280 7.96 -12.28 13.69
N ILE A 281 7.05 -12.56 12.76
CA ILE A 281 7.15 -13.71 11.86
C ILE A 281 8.29 -13.56 10.85
N LEU A 282 8.56 -12.35 10.35
CA LEU A 282 9.73 -12.12 9.49
C LEU A 282 11.02 -12.57 10.16
N ASN A 283 11.16 -12.35 11.47
CA ASN A 283 12.34 -12.74 12.24
C ASN A 283 12.42 -14.26 12.53
N LYS A 284 11.31 -14.99 12.39
CA LYS A 284 11.24 -16.44 12.63
C LYS A 284 11.46 -17.28 11.36
N PHE A 285 11.98 -16.66 10.30
CA PHE A 285 12.08 -17.29 9.00
C PHE A 285 12.80 -18.65 9.04
N ASP A 286 12.05 -19.70 8.72
CA ASP A 286 12.49 -21.09 8.84
C ASP A 286 13.34 -21.54 7.65
N PRO A 287 14.62 -21.92 7.86
CA PRO A 287 15.54 -22.38 6.82
C PRO A 287 15.03 -23.60 6.02
N TYR A 288 14.08 -24.38 6.56
CA TYR A 288 13.56 -25.58 5.91
C TYR A 288 12.29 -25.32 5.09
N GLY A 289 11.76 -24.10 5.09
CA GLY A 289 10.56 -23.76 4.32
C GLY A 289 9.27 -24.40 4.84
N ALA A 290 9.30 -25.09 5.99
CA ALA A 290 8.13 -25.74 6.56
C ALA A 290 7.19 -24.70 7.22
N LEU A 291 7.72 -23.73 7.97
CA LEU A 291 6.94 -22.57 8.43
C LEU A 291 6.55 -21.66 7.26
N TYR A 292 7.38 -21.63 6.21
CA TYR A 292 7.12 -20.84 5.00
C TYR A 292 5.82 -21.24 4.30
N SER A 293 5.41 -22.52 4.31
CA SER A 293 4.15 -22.96 3.69
C SER A 293 2.93 -22.65 4.56
N ARG A 294 3.05 -22.82 5.89
CA ARG A 294 1.94 -22.68 6.84
C ARG A 294 1.63 -21.24 7.21
N GLU A 295 2.64 -20.42 7.48
CA GLU A 295 2.45 -19.01 7.88
C GLU A 295 2.16 -18.10 6.69
N ASN A 296 2.67 -18.44 5.50
CA ASN A 296 2.17 -17.80 4.28
C ASN A 296 0.70 -18.10 4.06
N ARG A 297 0.14 -19.21 4.59
CA ARG A 297 -1.29 -19.47 4.45
C ARG A 297 -2.10 -18.39 5.15
N ALA A 298 -1.74 -17.97 6.36
CA ALA A 298 -2.44 -16.88 7.08
C ALA A 298 -2.38 -15.54 6.32
N LEU A 299 -1.21 -15.17 5.79
CA LEU A 299 -1.07 -13.96 4.95
C LEU A 299 -1.75 -14.11 3.58
N ARG A 300 -1.77 -15.32 3.00
CA ARG A 300 -2.45 -15.64 1.73
C ARG A 300 -3.97 -15.70 1.91
N THR A 301 -4.45 -16.08 3.09
CA THR A 301 -5.88 -16.06 3.40
C THR A 301 -6.36 -14.64 3.54
N GLY A 302 -5.52 -13.69 3.97
CA GLY A 302 -5.83 -12.25 3.96
C GLY A 302 -7.24 -11.90 4.40
N TYR A 303 -7.71 -10.74 3.96
CA TYR A 303 -9.09 -10.28 4.08
C TYR A 303 -9.55 -9.79 2.72
N TRP A 304 -10.84 -9.52 2.61
CA TRP A 304 -11.46 -8.91 1.42
C TRP A 304 -11.80 -7.44 1.68
N ASP A 305 -10.89 -6.72 2.34
CA ASP A 305 -11.04 -5.30 2.63
C ASP A 305 -10.90 -4.42 1.38
N ILE A 306 -10.41 -5.00 0.27
CA ILE A 306 -10.13 -4.31 -1.00
C ILE A 306 -10.68 -5.14 -2.15
N HIS A 307 -11.20 -4.47 -3.18
CA HIS A 307 -11.64 -5.14 -4.39
C HIS A 307 -10.45 -5.83 -5.09
N PRO A 308 -10.53 -7.10 -5.53
CA PRO A 308 -9.37 -7.84 -6.09
C PRO A 308 -8.79 -7.21 -7.35
N ALA A 309 -9.64 -6.63 -8.20
CA ALA A 309 -9.22 -5.89 -9.39
C ALA A 309 -8.56 -4.53 -9.10
N THR A 310 -8.57 -4.05 -7.85
CA THR A 310 -7.88 -2.81 -7.45
C THR A 310 -6.38 -2.99 -7.61
N LYS A 311 -5.75 -2.13 -8.42
CA LYS A 311 -4.33 -2.20 -8.74
C LYS A 311 -3.51 -1.62 -7.59
N ILE A 312 -2.42 -2.30 -7.25
CA ILE A 312 -1.43 -1.79 -6.29
C ILE A 312 -0.75 -0.56 -6.92
N PRO A 313 -0.52 0.54 -6.21
CA PRO A 313 0.19 1.67 -6.77
C PRO A 313 1.59 1.31 -7.28
N ASN A 314 1.90 1.65 -8.54
CA ASN A 314 3.17 1.27 -9.17
C ASN A 314 4.41 1.74 -8.41
N HIS A 315 4.31 2.86 -7.69
CA HIS A 315 5.43 3.36 -6.88
C HIS A 315 5.74 2.47 -5.66
N LEU A 316 4.72 1.79 -5.10
CA LEU A 316 4.91 0.80 -4.03
C LEU A 316 5.52 -0.50 -4.55
N LEU A 317 5.30 -0.86 -5.81
CA LEU A 317 5.96 -2.03 -6.42
C LEU A 317 7.37 -1.69 -6.92
N ALA A 318 7.56 -0.51 -7.51
CA ALA A 318 8.85 -0.10 -8.05
C ALA A 318 9.83 0.35 -6.96
N ASN A 319 9.36 1.05 -5.91
CA ASN A 319 10.21 1.54 -4.81
C ASN A 319 9.56 1.28 -3.43
N PRO A 320 9.32 0.02 -3.07
CA PRO A 320 8.63 -0.34 -1.83
C PRO A 320 9.34 0.14 -0.56
N VAL A 321 10.67 0.25 -0.59
CA VAL A 321 11.53 0.62 0.54
C VAL A 321 11.86 2.11 0.60
N ALA A 322 11.03 2.95 -0.04
CA ALA A 322 11.19 4.40 0.04
C ALA A 322 11.00 4.94 1.46
N SER A 323 10.11 4.31 2.24
CA SER A 323 9.83 4.62 3.63
C SER A 323 9.09 3.45 4.29
N TRP A 324 9.13 3.36 5.63
CA TRP A 324 8.28 2.40 6.34
C TRP A 324 6.79 2.57 6.06
N ASP A 325 6.32 3.80 5.83
CA ASP A 325 4.93 4.04 5.46
C ASP A 325 4.57 3.38 4.13
N SER A 326 5.50 3.35 3.17
CA SER A 326 5.31 2.65 1.90
C SER A 326 5.22 1.14 2.09
N VAL A 327 6.10 0.56 2.93
CA VAL A 327 6.08 -0.87 3.26
C VAL A 327 4.79 -1.25 4.00
N LYS A 328 4.39 -0.45 5.00
CA LYS A 328 3.18 -0.68 5.79
C LYS A 328 1.90 -0.51 4.96
N LEU A 329 1.88 0.46 4.04
CA LEU A 329 0.78 0.60 3.08
C LEU A 329 0.71 -0.60 2.14
N LEU A 330 1.86 -1.08 1.62
CA LEU A 330 1.90 -2.30 0.82
C LEU A 330 1.40 -3.51 1.63
N TYR A 331 1.80 -3.64 2.90
CA TYR A 331 1.29 -4.68 3.79
C TYR A 331 -0.23 -4.58 3.96
N TRP A 332 -0.77 -3.39 4.24
CA TRP A 332 -2.22 -3.16 4.33
C TRP A 332 -2.94 -3.62 3.05
N LEU A 333 -2.38 -3.32 1.87
CA LEU A 333 -2.93 -3.76 0.59
C LEU A 333 -2.93 -5.29 0.44
N VAL A 334 -1.78 -5.93 0.66
CA VAL A 334 -1.63 -7.39 0.54
C VAL A 334 -2.55 -8.11 1.53
N ARG A 335 -2.57 -7.63 2.78
CA ARG A 335 -3.44 -8.15 3.85
C ARG A 335 -4.92 -7.93 3.54
N GLY A 336 -5.27 -6.82 2.90
CA GLY A 336 -6.63 -6.52 2.43
C GLY A 336 -7.05 -7.25 1.15
N GLY A 337 -6.21 -8.15 0.61
CA GLY A 337 -6.56 -9.01 -0.52
C GLY A 337 -6.17 -8.46 -1.90
N ALA A 338 -5.40 -7.36 -1.96
CA ALA A 338 -4.93 -6.82 -3.22
C ALA A 338 -4.07 -7.83 -3.98
N THR A 339 -4.23 -7.87 -5.30
CA THR A 339 -3.47 -8.75 -6.19
C THR A 339 -2.72 -7.95 -7.25
N LEU A 340 -1.73 -8.58 -7.90
CA LEU A 340 -1.06 -7.97 -9.04
C LEU A 340 -2.02 -7.94 -10.23
N SER A 341 -2.26 -6.75 -10.77
CA SER A 341 -3.00 -6.61 -12.02
C SER A 341 -2.18 -7.10 -13.22
N ARG A 342 -2.84 -7.54 -14.28
CA ARG A 342 -2.18 -8.01 -15.52
C ARG A 342 -1.30 -6.95 -16.18
N GLU A 343 -1.60 -5.67 -15.95
CA GLU A 343 -0.79 -4.55 -16.45
C GLU A 343 0.48 -4.30 -15.64
N GLN A 344 0.57 -4.84 -14.42
CA GLN A 344 1.71 -4.66 -13.54
C GLN A 344 2.72 -5.75 -13.84
N THR A 345 3.54 -5.51 -14.85
CA THR A 345 4.42 -6.51 -15.44
C THR A 345 5.62 -6.87 -14.55
N TRP A 346 6.34 -7.93 -14.91
CA TRP A 346 7.51 -8.38 -14.16
C TRP A 346 8.64 -7.35 -14.15
N GLU A 347 8.75 -6.49 -15.15
CA GLU A 347 9.76 -5.42 -15.21
C GLU A 347 9.58 -4.44 -14.03
N LEU A 348 8.33 -4.15 -13.68
CA LEU A 348 8.01 -3.27 -12.56
C LEU A 348 8.43 -3.88 -11.22
N THR A 349 8.10 -5.15 -10.99
CA THR A 349 8.46 -5.84 -9.74
C THR A 349 9.92 -6.26 -9.69
N LYS A 350 10.57 -6.48 -10.84
CA LYS A 350 12.03 -6.62 -10.96
C LYS A 350 12.74 -5.35 -10.52
N LEU A 351 12.29 -4.18 -10.99
CA LEU A 351 12.85 -2.90 -10.54
C LEU A 351 12.70 -2.74 -9.02
N GLY A 352 11.55 -3.10 -8.47
CA GLY A 352 11.33 -3.19 -7.03
C GLY A 352 12.35 -4.06 -6.34
N TYR A 353 12.46 -5.32 -6.79
CA TYR A 353 13.40 -6.31 -6.26
C TYR A 353 14.85 -5.83 -6.32
N GLU A 354 15.29 -5.24 -7.44
CA GLU A 354 16.65 -4.71 -7.57
C GLU A 354 16.93 -3.60 -6.56
N ARG A 355 15.94 -2.75 -6.25
CA ARG A 355 16.07 -1.75 -5.19
C ARG A 355 16.12 -2.37 -3.79
N LEU A 356 15.43 -3.48 -3.54
CA LEU A 356 15.56 -4.24 -2.30
C LEU A 356 16.98 -4.78 -2.12
N MET A 357 17.52 -5.36 -3.19
CA MET A 357 18.83 -6.03 -3.14
C MET A 357 20.01 -5.06 -3.27
N SER A 358 19.79 -3.84 -3.76
CA SER A 358 20.83 -2.81 -3.83
C SER A 358 21.26 -2.36 -2.43
N HIS A 359 22.47 -2.69 -1.97
CA HIS A 359 23.02 -2.11 -0.74
C HIS A 359 23.20 -0.58 -0.91
N PRO A 360 23.05 0.25 0.14
CA PRO A 360 23.40 1.68 0.05
C PRO A 360 24.85 1.92 -0.39
N ASP A 361 25.72 0.93 -0.15
CA ASP A 361 27.14 0.92 -0.55
C ASP A 361 27.34 0.18 -1.86
N GLY A 362 26.52 0.49 -2.87
CA GLY A 362 26.71 -0.07 -4.20
C GLY A 362 28.20 -0.03 -4.60
N PRO A 363 28.69 -1.00 -5.41
CA PRO A 363 30.11 -1.29 -5.63
C PRO A 363 30.95 -0.14 -6.24
N SER A 364 30.38 1.05 -6.36
CA SER A 364 30.93 2.25 -6.99
C SER A 364 31.15 3.43 -6.02
N LYS A 365 30.74 3.34 -4.75
CA LYS A 365 31.19 4.36 -3.78
C LYS A 365 32.59 3.99 -3.31
N PRO A 366 33.64 4.79 -3.62
CA PRO A 366 34.95 4.57 -3.03
C PRO A 366 34.77 4.58 -1.51
N TYR A 367 35.37 3.60 -0.83
CA TYR A 367 35.37 3.54 0.62
C TYR A 367 35.95 4.85 1.16
N ILE A 368 35.06 5.73 1.63
CA ILE A 368 35.43 6.88 2.42
C ILE A 368 35.44 6.35 3.85
N PRO A 369 36.60 6.34 4.54
CA PRO A 369 36.64 5.89 5.92
C PRO A 369 35.61 6.70 6.72
N PRO A 370 34.70 6.03 7.45
CA PRO A 370 33.59 6.69 8.12
C PRO A 370 34.15 7.72 9.09
N ASN A 371 33.51 8.90 9.12
CA ASN A 371 33.81 9.90 10.12
C ASN A 371 33.53 9.28 11.50
N PRO A 372 34.48 9.25 12.46
CA PRO A 372 34.34 8.52 13.72
C PRO A 372 33.15 8.95 14.62
N GLN A 373 32.38 9.96 14.23
CA GLN A 373 31.19 10.45 14.94
C GLN A 373 29.83 9.96 14.37
N SER A 374 29.79 9.30 13.20
CA SER A 374 28.56 8.73 12.58
C SER A 374 28.37 7.19 12.52
N PRO A 375 29.26 6.29 13.04
CA PRO A 375 29.11 4.85 12.78
C PRO A 375 27.83 4.19 13.32
N GLU A 376 27.25 4.71 14.40
CA GLU A 376 26.03 4.14 14.98
C GLU A 376 24.78 4.49 14.17
N GLU A 377 24.70 5.72 13.67
CA GLU A 377 23.58 6.18 12.83
C GLU A 377 23.54 5.45 11.49
N GLU A 378 24.70 5.27 10.84
CA GLU A 378 24.81 4.53 9.58
C GLU A 378 24.39 3.06 9.73
N ARG A 379 24.86 2.37 10.79
CA ARG A 379 24.44 0.98 11.07
C ARG A 379 22.95 0.87 11.34
N SER A 380 22.37 1.85 12.03
CA SER A 380 20.92 1.89 12.31
C SER A 380 20.11 2.00 11.02
N GLN A 381 20.52 2.89 10.10
CA GLN A 381 19.87 3.07 8.79
C GLN A 381 20.00 1.82 7.90
N GLU A 382 21.16 1.16 7.89
CA GLU A 382 21.36 -0.09 7.16
C GLU A 382 20.48 -1.21 7.71
N TYR A 383 20.43 -1.38 9.03
CA TYR A 383 19.56 -2.36 9.68
C TYR A 383 18.09 -2.08 9.37
N GLU A 384 17.66 -0.82 9.46
CA GLU A 384 16.30 -0.41 9.14
C GLU A 384 15.94 -0.74 7.68
N ARG A 385 16.84 -0.45 6.74
CA ARG A 385 16.68 -0.78 5.33
C ARG A 385 16.65 -2.29 5.07
N GLU A 386 17.47 -3.06 5.78
CA GLU A 386 17.45 -4.52 5.72
C GLU A 386 16.08 -5.07 6.18
N GLN A 387 15.57 -4.58 7.31
CA GLN A 387 14.25 -4.97 7.83
C GLN A 387 13.11 -4.62 6.87
N MET A 388 13.14 -3.42 6.28
CA MET A 388 12.20 -3.05 5.22
C MET A 388 12.29 -4.00 4.02
N SER A 389 13.50 -4.37 3.61
CA SER A 389 13.72 -5.23 2.45
C SER A 389 13.24 -6.66 2.68
N LEU A 390 13.47 -7.21 3.87
CA LEU A 390 12.95 -8.50 4.30
C LEU A 390 11.41 -8.52 4.31
N ALA A 391 10.79 -7.47 4.86
CA ALA A 391 9.35 -7.31 4.87
C ALA A 391 8.77 -7.31 3.47
N VAL A 392 9.34 -6.51 2.56
CA VAL A 392 8.85 -6.41 1.19
C VAL A 392 9.07 -7.70 0.41
N LEU A 393 10.22 -8.36 0.57
CA LEU A 393 10.49 -9.63 -0.09
C LEU A 393 9.42 -10.68 0.28
N ARG A 394 8.99 -10.69 1.55
CA ARG A 394 7.88 -11.52 2.01
C ARG A 394 6.56 -11.12 1.35
N LEU A 395 6.25 -9.82 1.30
CA LEU A 395 5.05 -9.30 0.63
C LEU A 395 5.01 -9.65 -0.86
N PHE A 396 6.15 -9.54 -1.56
CA PHE A 396 6.30 -9.92 -2.96
C PHE A 396 6.05 -11.41 -3.18
N SER A 397 6.51 -12.25 -2.25
CA SER A 397 6.15 -13.66 -2.27
C SER A 397 4.65 -13.89 -2.08
N THR A 398 4.00 -13.19 -1.13
CA THR A 398 2.55 -13.31 -0.93
C THR A 398 1.77 -12.85 -2.17
N LEU A 399 2.23 -11.78 -2.83
CA LEU A 399 1.72 -11.30 -4.11
C LEU A 399 2.03 -12.20 -5.30
N ARG A 400 2.72 -13.32 -5.09
CA ARG A 400 3.14 -14.26 -6.13
C ARG A 400 4.01 -13.61 -7.22
N VAL A 401 4.82 -12.61 -6.85
CA VAL A 401 5.76 -11.94 -7.78
C VAL A 401 6.70 -12.97 -8.42
N PHE A 402 7.21 -13.92 -7.64
CA PHE A 402 8.16 -14.93 -8.12
C PHE A 402 7.47 -16.16 -8.74
N CYS A 403 6.16 -16.11 -8.98
CA CYS A 403 5.44 -17.19 -9.62
C CYS A 403 5.83 -17.29 -11.11
N PRO A 404 5.93 -18.50 -11.69
CA PRO A 404 6.18 -18.73 -13.12
C PRO A 404 5.29 -17.95 -14.09
N GLY A 405 4.06 -17.59 -13.68
CA GLY A 405 3.12 -16.82 -14.49
C GLY A 405 3.40 -15.31 -14.48
N HIS A 406 4.18 -14.82 -13.52
CA HIS A 406 4.57 -13.41 -13.43
C HIS A 406 6.02 -13.22 -13.89
N TRP A 407 6.98 -13.82 -13.18
CA TRP A 407 8.40 -13.75 -13.55
C TRP A 407 8.79 -14.86 -14.53
N PRO A 408 9.43 -14.53 -15.66
CA PRO A 408 9.99 -15.54 -16.55
C PRO A 408 11.04 -16.41 -15.84
N THR A 409 11.11 -17.70 -16.21
CA THR A 409 12.02 -18.67 -15.58
C THR A 409 13.47 -18.23 -15.63
N TYR A 410 13.91 -17.73 -16.79
CA TYR A 410 15.31 -17.35 -16.99
C TYR A 410 15.71 -16.22 -16.03
N LEU A 411 14.79 -15.31 -15.73
CA LEU A 411 15.01 -14.21 -14.79
C LEU A 411 15.11 -14.73 -13.35
N MET A 412 14.25 -15.69 -12.97
CA MET A 412 14.35 -16.32 -11.65
C MET A 412 15.69 -17.04 -11.46
N MET A 413 16.17 -17.76 -12.49
CA MET A 413 17.47 -18.44 -12.48
C MET A 413 18.61 -17.44 -12.37
N GLU A 414 18.62 -16.40 -13.22
CA GLU A 414 19.59 -15.30 -13.20
C GLU A 414 19.70 -14.68 -11.79
N LYS A 415 18.55 -14.34 -11.18
CA LYS A 415 18.53 -13.73 -9.85
C LYS A 415 18.91 -14.71 -8.73
N MET A 416 18.58 -16.00 -8.85
CA MET A 416 19.08 -16.98 -7.88
C MET A 416 20.60 -17.15 -7.95
N GLU A 417 21.18 -17.15 -9.16
CA GLU A 417 22.63 -17.20 -9.34
C GLU A 417 23.32 -15.95 -8.78
N GLU A 418 22.76 -14.77 -9.05
CA GLU A 418 23.23 -13.49 -8.50
C GLU A 418 23.25 -13.52 -6.96
N VAL A 419 22.13 -13.92 -6.34
CA VAL A 419 22.02 -14.07 -4.89
C VAL A 419 22.99 -15.11 -4.34
N SER A 420 23.17 -16.23 -5.03
CA SER A 420 24.08 -17.29 -4.59
C SER A 420 25.54 -16.84 -4.64
N ARG A 421 25.92 -16.11 -5.70
CA ARG A 421 27.26 -15.54 -5.86
C ARG A 421 27.54 -14.52 -4.75
N GLU A 422 26.61 -13.62 -4.50
CA GLU A 422 26.77 -12.57 -3.48
C GLU A 422 26.77 -13.13 -2.05
N ARG A 423 26.01 -14.20 -1.80
CA ARG A 423 26.10 -14.93 -0.54
C ARG A 423 27.48 -15.57 -0.35
N GLN A 424 28.01 -16.21 -1.39
CA GLN A 424 29.33 -16.86 -1.33
C GLN A 424 30.48 -15.87 -1.18
N THR A 425 30.38 -14.67 -1.77
CA THR A 425 31.38 -13.63 -1.56
C THR A 425 31.38 -13.18 -0.10
N ARG A 426 30.19 -12.94 0.49
CA ARG A 426 30.05 -12.52 1.89
C ARG A 426 30.47 -13.58 2.91
N THR A 427 30.17 -14.86 2.70
CA THR A 427 30.59 -15.92 3.65
C THR A 427 32.10 -16.06 3.74
N LYS A 428 32.85 -15.77 2.67
CA LYS A 428 34.32 -15.86 2.64
C LYS A 428 35.01 -14.83 3.55
N TYR A 429 34.36 -13.71 3.87
CA TYR A 429 34.98 -12.61 4.59
C TYR A 429 34.79 -12.64 6.12
N SER A 430 34.32 -13.75 6.72
CA SER A 430 33.90 -13.77 8.14
C SER A 430 32.85 -12.68 8.45
N ASP A 431 32.06 -12.31 7.44
CA ASP A 431 31.07 -11.24 7.46
C ASP A 431 29.67 -11.75 7.82
N SER A 432 29.57 -12.88 8.51
CA SER A 432 28.27 -13.38 9.01
C SER A 432 27.59 -12.41 9.98
N GLN A 433 28.34 -11.45 10.54
CA GLN A 433 27.82 -10.36 11.37
C GLN A 433 27.50 -9.08 10.57
N LYS A 434 27.77 -9.02 9.26
CA LYS A 434 27.49 -7.81 8.48
C LYS A 434 25.99 -7.70 8.13
N PRO A 435 25.44 -6.48 8.18
CA PRO A 435 24.09 -6.21 7.70
C PRO A 435 23.92 -6.69 6.26
N GLY A 436 22.73 -7.22 5.98
CA GLY A 436 22.31 -7.77 4.70
C GLY A 436 22.46 -9.29 4.54
N TYR A 437 23.23 -9.99 5.39
CA TYR A 437 23.39 -11.45 5.24
C TYR A 437 22.05 -12.20 5.32
N GLU A 438 21.19 -11.83 6.27
CA GLU A 438 19.87 -12.44 6.41
C GLU A 438 18.95 -12.08 5.23
N LEU A 439 19.04 -10.87 4.69
CA LEU A 439 18.34 -10.50 3.45
C LEU A 439 18.72 -11.41 2.27
N TRP A 440 20.01 -11.61 2.01
CA TRP A 440 20.47 -12.46 0.89
C TRP A 440 20.07 -13.93 1.10
N LYS A 441 20.18 -14.44 2.32
CA LYS A 441 19.73 -15.79 2.69
C LYS A 441 18.22 -15.95 2.47
N CYS A 442 17.42 -14.99 2.92
CA CYS A 442 15.98 -14.98 2.73
C CYS A 442 15.61 -14.91 1.23
N ALA A 443 16.26 -14.04 0.46
CA ALA A 443 16.08 -13.93 -1.00
C ALA A 443 16.35 -15.26 -1.70
N GLN A 444 17.45 -15.94 -1.35
CA GLN A 444 17.80 -17.23 -1.94
C GLN A 444 16.71 -18.27 -1.69
N MET A 445 16.20 -18.32 -0.46
CA MET A 445 15.19 -19.28 -0.06
C MET A 445 13.85 -19.02 -0.74
N VAL A 446 13.41 -17.75 -0.82
CA VAL A 446 12.17 -17.36 -1.52
C VAL A 446 12.25 -17.79 -2.98
N LEU A 447 13.35 -17.47 -3.68
CA LEU A 447 13.53 -17.83 -5.08
C LEU A 447 13.57 -19.36 -5.26
N ARG A 448 14.29 -20.08 -4.39
CA ARG A 448 14.36 -21.55 -4.43
C ARG A 448 12.99 -22.20 -4.21
N HIS A 449 12.21 -21.74 -3.25
CA HIS A 449 10.86 -22.25 -2.98
C HIS A 449 9.96 -22.15 -4.22
N TRP A 450 9.93 -20.98 -4.85
CA TRP A 450 9.11 -20.76 -6.04
C TRP A 450 9.61 -21.53 -7.27
N MET A 451 10.91 -21.79 -7.38
CA MET A 451 11.43 -22.69 -8.40
C MET A 451 11.04 -24.15 -8.15
N MET A 452 11.08 -24.63 -6.91
CA MET A 452 10.67 -26.00 -6.57
C MET A 452 9.18 -26.26 -6.82
N GLN A 453 8.30 -25.33 -6.43
CA GLN A 453 6.86 -25.44 -6.71
C GLN A 453 6.55 -25.63 -8.20
N ARG A 454 7.33 -25.00 -9.08
CA ARG A 454 7.18 -25.18 -10.52
C ARG A 454 7.52 -26.58 -11.00
N TYR A 455 8.58 -27.19 -10.46
CA TYR A 455 8.96 -28.56 -10.83
C TYR A 455 7.87 -29.55 -10.41
N GLU A 456 7.30 -29.35 -9.22
CA GLU A 456 6.14 -30.12 -8.74
C GLU A 456 4.91 -29.92 -9.64
N GLU A 457 4.58 -28.69 -10.04
CA GLU A 457 3.47 -28.39 -10.96
C GLU A 457 3.64 -29.02 -12.35
N ARG A 458 4.88 -29.26 -12.80
CA ARG A 458 5.18 -29.89 -14.09
C ARG A 458 5.24 -31.42 -14.03
N GLY A 459 5.19 -32.01 -12.85
CA GLY A 459 5.38 -33.46 -12.67
C GLY A 459 6.80 -33.93 -12.99
N GLU A 460 7.76 -33.02 -13.17
CA GLU A 460 9.17 -33.33 -13.37
C GLU A 460 9.81 -33.48 -11.98
N ARG A 461 9.88 -34.71 -11.45
CA ARG A 461 10.66 -34.97 -10.23
C ARG A 461 12.12 -34.65 -10.51
N VAL A 462 12.66 -33.70 -9.77
CA VAL A 462 14.10 -33.42 -9.75
C VAL A 462 14.72 -34.30 -8.67
N ASP A 463 15.53 -35.27 -9.09
CA ASP A 463 16.50 -35.90 -8.20
C ASP A 463 17.59 -34.84 -7.90
N VAL A 464 17.49 -34.18 -6.74
CA VAL A 464 18.45 -33.15 -6.26
C VAL A 464 19.50 -33.77 -5.36
#